data_AF-A0A1F7ULR7-F1
#
_entry.id   AF-A0A1F7ULR7-F1
#
_cell.length_a   1.000
_cell.length_b   1.000
_cell.length_c   1.000
_cell.angle_alpha   90.00
_cell.angle_beta   90.00
_cell.angle_gamma   90.00
#
_symmetry.space_group_name_H-M   'P 1'
#
loop_
_entity.id
_entity.type
_entity.pdbx_description
1 polymer ?
#
loop_
_entity_poly.entity_id
_entity_poly.type
_entity_poly.pdbx_seq_one_letter_code
_entity_poly.pdbx_strand_id
1 'polypeptide(L)'
;MSWGRIKPSGTVRAARRGRVRRMLVVISLSAAAAVIAGRLITESRQNSAISEEIARLEDEARRIDSQNLELLELTGRLLESDVAEREARLKLGLRLPGEKVIVIESERAEDGLSEELAVREMGNPSRWWYYFFEDDRRTGLAALP
;
A
#
# COMPACT_ATOMS: atom_id res chain seq x y z
N MET A 1 -58.85 -8.24 96.31
CA MET A 1 -59.07 -8.03 94.87
C MET A 1 -57.98 -7.10 94.35
N SER A 2 -56.94 -7.65 93.70
CA SER A 2 -55.87 -6.86 93.07
C SER A 2 -55.67 -7.36 91.65
N TRP A 3 -56.09 -6.56 90.66
CA TRP A 3 -55.88 -6.86 89.26
C TRP A 3 -54.50 -6.37 88.83
N GLY A 4 -53.63 -7.32 88.45
CA GLY A 4 -52.32 -7.05 87.89
C GLY A 4 -52.42 -6.53 86.45
N ARG A 5 -51.83 -5.36 86.20
CA ARG A 5 -51.78 -4.73 84.88
C ARG A 5 -50.59 -5.29 84.08
N ILE A 6 -50.86 -6.13 83.08
CA ILE A 6 -49.83 -6.65 82.17
C ILE A 6 -49.48 -5.57 81.14
N LYS A 7 -48.20 -5.16 81.07
CA LYS A 7 -47.68 -4.28 80.00
C LYS A 7 -47.29 -5.13 78.78
N PRO A 8 -47.66 -4.74 77.55
CA PRO A 8 -47.23 -5.46 76.35
C PRO A 8 -45.79 -5.08 75.96
N SER A 9 -44.95 -6.10 75.72
CA SER A 9 -43.55 -5.97 75.29
C SER A 9 -43.45 -5.66 73.79
N GLY A 10 -43.36 -4.38 73.43
CA GLY A 10 -43.27 -3.91 72.03
C GLY A 10 -41.87 -3.84 71.41
N THR A 11 -40.82 -4.33 72.07
CA THR A 11 -39.42 -4.01 71.72
C THR A 11 -38.84 -4.80 70.54
N VAL A 12 -39.42 -5.95 70.18
CA VAL A 12 -38.84 -6.85 69.16
C VAL A 12 -39.04 -6.33 67.72
N ARG A 13 -40.15 -5.62 67.45
CA ARG A 13 -40.46 -5.11 66.09
C ARG A 13 -39.65 -3.87 65.68
N ALA A 14 -39.11 -3.11 66.65
CA ALA A 14 -38.31 -1.92 66.37
C ALA A 14 -36.87 -2.28 65.94
N ALA A 15 -36.24 -3.24 66.62
CA ALA A 15 -34.86 -3.67 66.34
C ALA A 15 -34.70 -4.35 64.97
N ARG A 16 -35.73 -5.04 64.47
CA ARG A 16 -35.72 -5.73 63.17
C ARG A 16 -35.76 -4.73 61.99
N ARG A 17 -36.47 -3.60 62.14
CA ARG A 17 -36.59 -2.54 61.13
C ARG A 17 -35.27 -1.81 60.84
N GLY A 18 -34.46 -1.57 61.88
CA GLY A 18 -33.15 -0.94 61.72
C GLY A 18 -32.12 -1.79 60.97
N ARG A 19 -32.15 -3.12 61.15
CA ARG A 19 -31.27 -4.06 60.45
C ARG A 19 -31.60 -4.16 58.95
N VAL A 20 -32.88 -4.26 58.61
CA VAL A 20 -33.32 -4.30 57.21
C VAL A 20 -32.99 -3.00 56.49
N ARG A 21 -33.18 -1.83 57.12
CA ARG A 21 -32.79 -0.54 56.52
C ARG A 21 -31.29 -0.45 56.24
N ARG A 22 -30.43 -0.93 57.16
CA ARG A 22 -28.98 -0.96 56.94
C ARG A 22 -28.59 -1.91 55.81
N MET A 23 -29.22 -3.08 55.71
CA MET A 23 -28.97 -4.01 54.60
C MET A 23 -29.39 -3.43 53.25
N LEU A 24 -30.54 -2.75 53.17
CA LEU A 24 -30.98 -2.09 51.93
C LEU A 24 -30.02 -0.98 51.49
N VAL A 25 -29.48 -0.20 52.43
CA VAL A 25 -28.48 0.85 52.13
C VAL A 25 -27.18 0.23 51.62
N VAL A 26 -26.70 -0.85 52.24
CA VAL A 26 -25.47 -1.54 51.79
C VAL A 26 -25.65 -2.14 50.40
N ILE A 27 -26.78 -2.82 50.15
CA ILE A 27 -27.07 -3.41 48.83
C ILE A 27 -27.15 -2.33 47.76
N SER A 28 -27.83 -1.21 48.05
CA SER A 28 -27.92 -0.06 47.14
C SER A 28 -26.54 0.52 46.83
N LEU A 29 -25.68 0.69 47.85
CA LEU A 29 -24.34 1.21 47.68
C LEU A 29 -23.45 0.26 46.87
N SER A 30 -23.53 -1.05 47.13
CA SER A 30 -22.81 -2.07 46.38
C SER A 30 -23.27 -2.14 44.91
N ALA A 31 -24.58 -2.02 44.66
CA ALA A 31 -25.12 -1.97 43.30
C ALA A 31 -24.66 -0.71 42.55
N ALA A 32 -24.67 0.45 43.20
CA ALA A 32 -24.14 1.69 42.61
C ALA A 32 -22.64 1.57 42.28
N ALA A 33 -21.85 1.00 43.18
CA ALA A 33 -20.42 0.76 42.95
C ALA A 33 -20.18 -0.20 41.77
N ALA A 34 -20.99 -1.25 41.63
CA ALA A 34 -20.88 -2.20 40.52
C ALA A 34 -21.19 -1.54 39.16
N VAL A 35 -22.19 -0.65 39.10
CA VAL A 35 -22.52 0.09 37.88
C VAL A 35 -21.39 1.02 37.46
N ILE A 36 -20.76 1.72 38.42
CA ILE A 36 -19.62 2.59 38.15
C ILE A 36 -18.42 1.76 37.68
N ALA A 37 -18.09 0.66 38.37
CA ALA A 37 -16.99 -0.22 38.00
C ALA A 37 -17.16 -0.83 36.60
N GLY A 38 -18.39 -1.22 36.23
CA GLY A 38 -18.68 -1.75 34.89
C GLY A 38 -18.44 -0.76 33.75
N ARG A 39 -18.71 0.54 33.99
CA ARG A 39 -18.51 1.61 32.98
C ARG A 39 -17.04 1.87 32.66
N LEU A 40 -16.15 1.77 33.67
CA LEU A 40 -14.71 1.95 33.45
C LEU A 40 -14.07 0.83 32.61
N ILE A 41 -14.59 -0.40 32.71
CA ILE A 41 -14.04 -1.55 31.98
C ILE A 41 -14.26 -1.41 30.46
N THR A 42 -15.38 -0.83 30.04
CA THR A 42 -15.72 -0.67 28.62
C THR A 42 -14.90 0.43 27.95
N GLU A 43 -14.56 1.49 28.68
CA GLU A 43 -13.86 2.66 28.14
C GLU A 43 -12.37 2.36 27.89
N SER A 44 -11.74 1.55 28.75
CA SER A 44 -10.34 1.14 28.57
C SER A 44 -10.11 0.32 27.30
N ARG A 45 -11.10 -0.42 26.80
CA ARG A 45 -10.95 -1.25 25.59
C ARG A 45 -11.04 -0.44 24.30
N GLN A 46 -11.75 0.69 24.31
CA GLN A 46 -11.86 1.56 23.14
C GLN A 46 -10.56 2.34 22.90
N ASN A 47 -9.91 2.82 23.96
CA ASN A 47 -8.64 3.53 23.83
C ASN A 47 -7.51 2.65 23.28
N SER A 48 -7.48 1.36 23.64
CA SER A 48 -6.49 0.43 23.11
C SER A 48 -6.65 0.20 21.60
N ALA A 49 -7.88 -0.01 21.12
CA ALA A 49 -8.14 -0.23 19.70
C ALA A 49 -7.79 1.00 18.84
N ILE A 50 -8.10 2.20 19.35
CA ILE A 50 -7.75 3.46 18.67
C ILE A 50 -6.23 3.63 18.63
N SER A 51 -5.53 3.36 19.74
CA SER A 51 -4.07 3.49 19.82
C SER A 51 -3.35 2.50 18.90
N GLU A 52 -3.87 1.27 18.78
CA GLU A 52 -3.34 0.25 17.87
C GLU A 52 -3.53 0.65 16.40
N GLU A 53 -4.69 1.20 16.05
CA GLU A 53 -4.94 1.69 14.68
C GLU A 53 -4.06 2.91 14.35
N ILE A 54 -3.85 3.83 15.30
CA ILE A 54 -2.91 4.96 15.13
C ILE A 54 -1.49 4.43 14.88
N ALA A 55 -1.01 3.49 15.70
CA ALA A 55 0.32 2.91 15.53
C ALA A 55 0.47 2.23 14.15
N ARG A 56 -0.55 1.49 13.71
CA ARG A 56 -0.58 0.86 12.39
C ARG A 56 -0.56 1.87 11.25
N LEU A 57 -1.34 2.94 11.35
CA LEU A 57 -1.37 4.00 10.33
C LEU A 57 -0.04 4.77 10.27
N GLU A 58 0.60 5.00 11.41
CA GLU A 58 1.94 5.61 11.45
C GLU A 58 3.01 4.71 10.81
N ASP A 59 2.98 3.40 11.07
CA ASP A 59 3.88 2.44 10.43
C ASP A 59 3.68 2.41 8.91
N GLU A 60 2.43 2.46 8.45
CA GLU A 60 2.10 2.51 7.03
C GLU A 60 2.64 3.79 6.38
N ALA A 61 2.47 4.94 7.02
CA ALA A 61 3.01 6.21 6.54
C ALA A 61 4.54 6.17 6.44
N ARG A 62 5.22 5.66 7.47
CA ARG A 62 6.69 5.46 7.47
C ARG A 62 7.14 4.58 6.31
N ARG A 63 6.41 3.50 6.02
CA ARG A 63 6.71 2.60 4.90
C ARG A 63 6.58 3.32 3.56
N ILE A 64 5.49 4.04 3.34
CA ILE A 64 5.25 4.80 2.11
C ILE A 64 6.34 5.86 1.91
N ASP A 65 6.72 6.59 2.96
CA ASP A 65 7.79 7.59 2.89
C ASP A 65 9.12 6.96 2.52
N SER A 66 9.45 5.79 3.08
CA SER A 66 10.68 5.06 2.73
C SER A 66 10.70 4.62 1.27
N GLN A 67 9.57 4.15 0.75
CA GLN A 67 9.42 3.74 -0.65
C GLN A 67 9.53 4.94 -1.60
N ASN A 68 8.92 6.06 -1.24
CA ASN A 68 9.05 7.30 -2.01
C ASN A 68 10.50 7.76 -2.10
N LEU A 69 11.25 7.67 -0.99
CA LEU A 69 12.65 8.07 -0.95
C LEU A 69 13.52 7.15 -1.82
N GLU A 70 13.29 5.84 -1.80
CA GLU A 70 13.95 4.88 -2.70
C GLU A 70 13.66 5.17 -4.18
N LEU A 71 12.39 5.43 -4.52
CA LEU A 71 12.00 5.79 -5.88
C LEU A 71 12.67 7.09 -6.33
N LEU A 72 12.72 8.10 -5.46
CA LEU A 72 13.40 9.36 -5.74
C LEU A 72 14.90 9.15 -5.99
N GLU A 73 15.55 8.30 -5.19
CA GLU A 73 16.96 7.97 -5.39
C GLU A 73 17.21 7.28 -6.74
N LEU A 74 16.37 6.31 -7.11
CA LEU A 74 16.45 5.62 -8.40
C LEU A 74 16.24 6.59 -9.57
N THR A 75 15.23 7.46 -9.49
CA THR A 75 14.99 8.46 -10.53
C THR A 75 16.15 9.45 -10.65
N GLY A 76 16.74 9.89 -9.54
CA GLY A 76 17.90 10.77 -9.53
C GLY A 76 19.10 10.15 -10.25
N ARG A 77 19.41 8.88 -9.95
CA ARG A 77 20.51 8.15 -10.61
C ARG A 77 20.30 8.00 -12.11
N LEU A 78 19.08 7.68 -12.55
CA LEU A 78 18.74 7.53 -13.97
C LEU A 78 18.80 8.87 -14.72
N LEU A 79 18.29 9.94 -14.11
CA LEU A 79 18.35 11.29 -14.70
C LEU A 79 19.80 11.75 -14.85
N GLU A 80 20.66 11.49 -13.86
CA GLU A 80 22.08 11.85 -13.94
C GLU A 80 22.80 11.09 -15.06
N SER A 81 22.58 9.78 -15.20
CA SER A 81 23.17 8.99 -16.28
C SER A 81 22.67 9.42 -17.66
N ASP A 82 21.37 9.67 -17.80
CA ASP A 82 20.76 10.07 -19.07
C ASP A 82 21.23 11.46 -19.51
N VAL A 83 21.42 12.39 -18.56
CA VAL A 83 21.97 13.72 -18.83
C VAL A 83 23.43 13.60 -19.27
N ALA A 84 24.25 12.82 -18.55
CA ALA A 84 25.65 12.60 -18.92
C ALA A 84 25.78 11.94 -20.30
N GLU A 85 24.95 10.95 -20.61
CA GLU A 85 24.93 10.29 -21.91
C GLU A 85 24.45 11.24 -23.02
N ARG A 86 23.39 12.02 -22.77
CA ARG A 86 22.90 13.01 -23.73
C ARG A 86 23.95 14.07 -24.02
N GLU A 87 24.65 14.57 -23.01
CA GLU A 87 25.75 15.51 -23.19
C GLU A 87 26.93 14.89 -23.95
N ALA A 88 27.31 13.65 -23.65
CA ALA A 88 28.37 12.94 -24.35
C ALA A 88 28.01 12.74 -25.83
N ARG A 89 26.78 12.31 -26.12
CA ARG A 89 26.24 12.19 -27.48
C ARG A 89 26.27 13.53 -28.20
N LEU A 90 25.81 14.61 -27.59
CA LEU A 90 25.87 15.95 -28.21
C LEU A 90 27.31 16.40 -28.50
N LYS A 91 28.24 16.21 -27.55
CA LYS A 91 29.65 16.59 -27.70
C LYS A 91 30.40 15.73 -28.72
N LEU A 92 29.99 14.47 -28.92
CA LEU A 92 30.59 13.53 -29.87
C LEU A 92 29.87 13.48 -31.23
N GLY A 93 28.91 14.37 -31.48
CA GLY A 93 28.14 14.38 -32.74
C GLY A 93 27.26 13.15 -32.93
N LEU A 94 26.71 12.63 -31.82
CA LEU A 94 25.91 11.41 -31.66
C LEU A 94 26.66 10.09 -31.89
N ARG A 95 28.01 10.10 -31.88
CA ARG A 95 28.84 8.93 -32.17
C ARG A 95 29.32 8.27 -30.88
N LEU A 96 29.20 6.95 -30.75
CA LEU A 96 29.86 6.21 -29.68
C LEU A 96 31.38 6.11 -29.94
N PRO A 97 32.23 6.08 -28.89
CA PRO A 97 33.66 5.80 -29.05
C PRO A 97 33.84 4.39 -29.65
N GLY A 98 34.33 4.32 -30.89
CA GLY A 98 34.49 3.08 -31.66
C GLY A 98 33.54 2.94 -32.86
N GLU A 99 32.61 3.88 -33.07
CA GLU A 99 31.62 3.82 -34.15
C GLU A 99 32.11 4.46 -35.46
N LYS A 100 32.18 3.67 -36.53
CA LYS A 100 32.60 4.11 -37.86
C LYS A 100 31.40 4.64 -38.66
N VAL A 101 31.05 5.92 -38.45
CA VAL A 101 30.00 6.57 -39.28
C VAL A 101 30.50 6.77 -40.71
N ILE A 102 29.76 6.19 -41.65
CA ILE A 102 29.90 6.40 -43.09
C ILE A 102 28.76 7.33 -43.49
N VAL A 103 29.10 8.55 -43.91
CA VAL A 103 28.14 9.50 -44.49
C VAL A 103 28.05 9.17 -45.99
N ILE A 104 26.93 8.60 -46.42
CA ILE A 104 26.65 8.38 -47.84
C ILE A 104 26.00 9.67 -48.34
N GLU A 105 26.78 10.54 -48.97
CA GLU A 105 26.22 11.61 -49.79
C GLU A 105 25.63 10.94 -51.04
N SER A 106 24.30 10.85 -51.10
CA SER A 106 23.62 10.53 -52.35
C SER A 106 23.79 11.73 -53.27
N GLU A 107 24.76 11.65 -54.18
CA GLU A 107 24.74 12.49 -55.37
C GLU A 107 23.36 12.35 -56.03
N ARG A 108 22.78 13.50 -56.38
CA ARG A 108 21.53 13.58 -57.14
C ARG A 108 21.59 12.64 -58.34
N ALA A 109 20.81 11.57 -58.31
CA ALA A 109 20.41 10.86 -59.51
C ALA A 109 19.07 11.44 -59.95
N GLU A 110 19.11 12.42 -60.85
CA GLU A 110 17.96 12.74 -61.70
C GLU A 110 17.78 11.64 -62.75
N ASP A 111 16.50 11.32 -62.98
CA ASP A 111 15.89 10.65 -64.12
C ASP A 111 16.40 9.29 -64.59
N GLY A 112 15.54 8.28 -64.40
CA GLY A 112 15.46 7.14 -65.30
C GLY A 112 15.06 5.84 -64.64
N LEU A 113 13.86 5.35 -65.01
CA LEU A 113 13.34 3.99 -64.85
C LEU A 113 12.58 3.70 -63.54
N SER A 114 11.31 4.12 -63.60
CA SER A 114 10.18 3.34 -63.11
C SER A 114 10.28 1.88 -63.57
N GLU A 115 10.74 1.00 -62.67
CA GLU A 115 10.42 -0.42 -62.71
C GLU A 115 10.13 -0.90 -61.27
N GLU A 116 8.86 -0.76 -60.90
CA GLU A 116 8.09 -1.78 -60.19
C GLU A 116 8.72 -2.41 -58.94
N LEU A 117 8.86 -1.63 -57.88
CA LEU A 117 8.61 -2.15 -56.53
C LEU A 117 7.21 -1.73 -56.13
N ALA A 118 6.22 -2.52 -56.59
CA ALA A 118 4.91 -2.58 -55.97
C ALA A 118 5.10 -3.06 -54.52
N VAL A 119 5.43 -2.13 -53.63
CA VAL A 119 5.37 -2.36 -52.19
C VAL A 119 3.89 -2.56 -51.90
N ARG A 120 3.46 -3.82 -51.89
CA ARG A 120 2.16 -4.17 -51.32
C ARG A 120 2.11 -3.53 -49.93
N GLU A 121 1.14 -2.66 -49.70
CA GLU A 121 0.85 -2.10 -48.38
C GLU A 121 0.47 -3.25 -47.44
N MET A 122 1.48 -3.93 -46.92
CA MET A 122 1.29 -4.99 -45.95
C MET A 122 1.23 -4.33 -44.59
N GLY A 123 0.09 -4.50 -43.91
CA GLY A 123 -0.07 -4.04 -42.55
C GLY A 123 1.06 -4.55 -41.64
N ASN A 124 1.42 -3.74 -40.65
CA ASN A 124 2.51 -4.05 -39.71
C ASN A 124 2.47 -5.47 -39.12
N PRO A 125 1.31 -6.07 -38.79
CA PRO A 125 1.27 -7.44 -38.27
C PRO A 125 1.83 -8.48 -39.26
N SER A 126 1.52 -8.34 -40.55
CA SER A 126 1.98 -9.27 -41.58
C SER A 126 3.49 -9.17 -41.78
N ARG A 127 4.06 -7.96 -41.65
CA ARG A 127 5.52 -7.74 -41.75
C ARG A 127 6.27 -8.44 -40.62
N TRP A 128 5.73 -8.40 -39.40
CA TRP A 128 6.33 -9.11 -38.26
C TRP A 128 6.30 -10.62 -38.46
N TRP A 129 5.20 -11.17 -38.98
CA TRP A 129 5.11 -12.59 -39.25
C TRP A 129 6.20 -13.07 -40.21
N TYR A 130 6.41 -12.39 -41.33
CA TYR A 130 7.48 -12.72 -42.27
C TYR A 130 8.88 -12.62 -41.64
N TYR A 131 9.11 -11.61 -40.80
CA TYR A 131 10.40 -11.43 -40.13
C TYR A 131 10.72 -12.56 -39.16
N PHE A 132 9.75 -13.00 -38.35
CA PHE A 132 9.99 -14.00 -37.31
C PHE A 132 9.94 -15.44 -37.80
N PHE A 133 9.21 -15.72 -38.89
CA PHE A 133 8.90 -17.11 -39.28
C PHE A 133 9.33 -17.48 -40.71
N GLU A 134 9.72 -16.52 -41.55
CA GLU A 134 10.15 -16.80 -42.93
C GLU A 134 11.69 -16.80 -43.09
N ASP A 135 12.43 -16.35 -42.07
CA ASP A 135 13.91 -16.34 -42.04
C ASP A 135 14.53 -17.69 -41.62
N ASP A 136 13.76 -18.78 -41.58
CA ASP A 136 14.28 -20.13 -41.30
C ASP A 136 14.88 -20.81 -42.55
N ARG A 137 14.85 -20.13 -43.71
CA ARG A 137 15.44 -20.64 -44.97
C ARG A 137 16.79 -20.00 -45.34
N ARG A 138 17.37 -19.17 -44.47
CA ARG A 138 18.68 -18.50 -44.70
C ARG A 138 19.80 -18.94 -43.76
N THR A 139 19.49 -19.63 -42.68
CA THR A 139 20.47 -20.35 -41.87
C THR A 139 20.82 -21.68 -42.53
N GLY A 140 21.70 -21.60 -43.52
CA GLY A 140 22.49 -22.73 -43.97
C GLY A 140 23.38 -23.24 -42.83
N LEU A 141 22.81 -24.05 -41.93
CA LEU A 141 23.55 -24.97 -41.09
C LEU A 141 23.88 -26.20 -41.94
N ALA A 142 24.92 -26.05 -42.76
CA ALA A 142 25.74 -27.16 -43.21
C ALA A 142 27.06 -27.11 -42.44
N ALA A 143 27.39 -28.23 -41.78
CA ALA A 143 28.64 -28.65 -41.10
C ALA A 143 28.44 -28.86 -39.58
N LEU A 144 28.57 -30.03 -38.95
CA LEU A 144 29.10 -31.40 -39.23
C LEU A 144 28.62 -32.31 -38.06
N PRO A 145 28.81 -33.64 -38.04
CA PRO A 145 29.38 -34.55 -39.04
C PRO A 145 28.36 -35.36 -39.84
#